data_AF-A0A2X0K6N8-F1
#
_entry.id   AF-A0A2X0K6N8-F1
#
_cell.length_a   1.000
_cell.length_b   1.000
_cell.length_c   1.000
_cell.angle_alpha   90.00
_cell.angle_beta   90.00
_cell.angle_gamma   90.00
#
_symmetry.space_group_name_H-M   'P 1'
#
loop_
_entity.id
_entity.type
_entity.pdbx_description
1 polymer ?
#
loop_
_entity_poly.entity_id
_entity_poly.type
_entity_poly.pdbx_seq_one_letter_code
_entity_poly.pdbx_strand_id
1 'polypeptide(L)'
;MLLTTPIRSNALGFTLCGEMLRVYLVNAYGVFATETRDFRTDTNKHLLSRVLLHLLELDDRDYGVLASTSDVDDVTGKFSISDKFLPPRVHDFDSDLGAIEHLDIHALLFRRRSSFDRATSAFRVTATHAPVGSASAKSYPSQCEYGMTVAWVEQSRLAGCLDLRKKMHAAPRSETQGLSRIVGVHRGAFRILPDFLPDDEVFEGIEPRALEVVFFEECYSTLDSVQDTEAMARVVLGVIHGKHPKTTSAALGDCP
;
A
#
# COMPACT_ATOMS: atom_id res chain seq x y z
N MET A 1 21.47 -9.94 -13.16
CA MET A 1 20.10 -9.65 -13.60
C MET A 1 19.21 -9.74 -12.37
N LEU A 2 19.14 -8.64 -11.64
CA LEU A 2 18.40 -8.44 -10.39
C LEU A 2 17.82 -7.03 -10.52
N LEU A 3 16.59 -6.83 -10.04
CA LEU A 3 15.84 -5.56 -9.96
C LEU A 3 14.61 -5.46 -10.88
N THR A 4 13.77 -6.49 -10.87
CA THR A 4 12.34 -6.24 -10.76
C THR A 4 12.02 -6.35 -9.27
N THR A 5 11.58 -5.27 -8.61
CA THR A 5 11.01 -5.39 -7.25
C THR A 5 9.56 -5.01 -7.28
N PRO A 6 8.71 -5.94 -7.76
CA PRO A 6 7.28 -5.75 -7.72
C PRO A 6 6.79 -5.38 -6.31
N ILE A 7 5.76 -4.55 -6.24
CA ILE A 7 5.05 -4.29 -4.98
C ILE A 7 4.23 -5.53 -4.69
N ARG A 8 4.78 -6.45 -3.88
CA ARG A 8 4.11 -7.70 -3.49
C ARG A 8 3.53 -7.60 -2.09
N SER A 9 2.37 -8.22 -1.88
CA SER A 9 1.84 -8.46 -0.53
C SER A 9 2.77 -9.38 0.26
N ASN A 10 3.22 -10.42 -0.43
CA ASN A 10 4.02 -11.50 0.09
C ASN A 10 4.80 -12.20 -1.05
N ALA A 11 5.74 -13.06 -0.67
CA ALA A 11 6.40 -14.02 -1.52
C ALA A 11 6.22 -15.41 -0.89
N LEU A 12 5.84 -16.39 -1.70
CA LEU A 12 5.69 -17.76 -1.25
C LEU A 12 6.96 -18.54 -1.59
N GLY A 13 7.36 -19.43 -0.69
CA GLY A 13 8.39 -20.43 -0.95
C GLY A 13 8.03 -21.74 -0.26
N PHE A 14 8.77 -22.80 -0.55
CA PHE A 14 8.67 -24.04 0.18
C PHE A 14 10.02 -24.75 0.21
N THR A 15 10.22 -25.63 1.19
CA THR A 15 11.35 -26.55 1.25
C THR A 15 10.84 -27.98 1.23
N LEU A 16 11.46 -28.82 0.41
CA LEU A 16 11.31 -30.27 0.42
C LEU A 16 12.62 -30.88 0.92
N CYS A 17 12.59 -31.55 2.06
CA CYS A 17 13.72 -32.28 2.62
C CYS A 17 13.32 -33.74 2.82
N GLY A 18 13.76 -34.62 1.92
CA GLY A 18 13.24 -35.98 1.85
C GLY A 18 11.73 -35.97 1.57
N GLU A 19 10.95 -36.54 2.47
CA GLU A 19 9.48 -36.62 2.40
C GLU A 19 8.79 -35.47 3.15
N MET A 20 9.58 -34.52 3.68
CA MET A 20 9.08 -33.44 4.52
C MET A 20 8.91 -32.15 3.72
N LEU A 21 7.70 -31.60 3.74
CA LEU A 21 7.32 -30.31 3.18
C LEU A 21 7.23 -29.25 4.28
N ARG A 22 7.73 -28.06 4.00
CA ARG A 22 7.43 -26.85 4.76
C ARG A 22 7.18 -25.70 3.81
N VAL A 23 6.09 -24.97 4.01
CA VAL A 23 5.74 -23.79 3.19
C VAL A 23 6.13 -22.53 3.97
N TYR A 24 6.65 -21.55 3.25
CA TYR A 24 7.06 -20.25 3.77
C TYR A 24 6.27 -19.15 3.11
N LEU A 25 5.92 -18.16 3.90
CA LEU A 25 5.34 -16.91 3.45
C LEU A 25 6.24 -15.79 3.95
N VAL A 26 6.83 -15.06 3.02
CA VAL A 26 7.66 -13.90 3.32
C VAL A 26 6.85 -12.65 3.05
N ASN A 27 6.75 -11.75 4.01
CA ASN A 27 6.16 -10.44 3.78
C ASN A 27 7.05 -9.35 4.42
N ALA A 28 6.55 -8.12 4.51
CA ALA A 28 7.29 -6.99 5.09
C ALA A 28 7.72 -7.20 6.56
N TYR A 29 7.02 -8.07 7.32
CA TYR A 29 7.28 -8.36 8.74
C TYR A 29 8.27 -9.50 8.95
N GLY A 30 8.62 -10.24 7.91
CA GLY A 30 9.57 -11.34 7.99
C GLY A 30 9.08 -12.61 7.31
N VAL A 31 9.60 -13.73 7.79
CA VAL A 31 9.36 -15.06 7.23
C VAL A 31 8.49 -15.83 8.20
N PHE A 32 7.31 -16.23 7.72
CA PHE A 32 6.38 -17.11 8.40
C PHE A 32 6.47 -18.48 7.75
N ALA A 33 6.26 -19.54 8.53
CA ALA A 33 6.34 -20.90 8.00
C ALA A 33 5.27 -21.77 8.63
N THR A 34 4.76 -22.70 7.84
CA THR A 34 3.94 -23.79 8.36
C THR A 34 4.79 -24.71 9.25
N GLU A 35 4.12 -25.60 9.98
CA GLU A 35 4.78 -26.79 10.51
C GLU A 35 5.37 -27.64 9.37
N THR A 36 6.35 -28.47 9.73
CA THR A 36 6.97 -29.41 8.79
C THR A 36 6.09 -30.66 8.71
N ARG A 37 5.63 -31.02 7.51
CA ARG A 37 4.66 -32.10 7.30
C ARG A 37 5.18 -33.17 6.33
N ASP A 38 4.88 -34.45 6.57
CA ASP A 38 5.17 -35.52 5.61
C ASP A 38 4.18 -35.43 4.42
N PHE A 39 4.68 -35.18 3.21
CA PHE A 39 3.82 -34.97 2.04
C PHE A 39 3.28 -36.27 1.41
N ARG A 40 3.63 -37.45 1.94
CA ARG A 40 3.11 -38.74 1.44
C ARG A 40 1.67 -39.00 1.86
N THR A 41 1.16 -38.31 2.87
CA THR A 41 -0.26 -38.39 3.21
C THR A 41 -1.08 -37.69 2.12
N ASP A 42 -2.27 -38.21 1.81
CA ASP A 42 -3.10 -37.65 0.73
C ASP A 42 -3.37 -36.15 0.94
N THR A 43 -3.67 -35.74 2.18
CA THR A 43 -3.88 -34.33 2.55
C THR A 43 -2.66 -33.45 2.23
N ASN A 44 -1.45 -33.86 2.59
CA ASN A 44 -0.25 -33.04 2.40
C ASN A 44 0.26 -33.10 0.95
N LYS A 45 0.00 -34.19 0.22
CA LYS A 45 0.26 -34.29 -1.22
C LYS A 45 -0.58 -33.30 -2.02
N HIS A 46 -1.84 -33.09 -1.61
CA HIS A 46 -2.69 -32.05 -2.18
C HIS A 46 -2.14 -30.66 -1.92
N LEU A 47 -1.62 -30.37 -0.72
CA LEU A 47 -0.98 -29.09 -0.41
C LEU A 47 0.23 -28.82 -1.32
N LEU A 48 1.15 -29.79 -1.46
CA LEU A 48 2.29 -29.66 -2.37
C LEU A 48 1.83 -29.42 -3.82
N SER A 49 0.88 -30.22 -4.30
CA SER A 49 0.37 -30.11 -5.66
C SER A 49 -0.25 -28.73 -5.90
N ARG A 50 -0.98 -28.18 -4.92
CA ARG A 50 -1.51 -26.82 -4.98
C ARG A 50 -0.39 -25.80 -5.04
N VAL A 51 0.56 -25.81 -4.10
CA VAL A 51 1.69 -24.86 -4.11
C VAL A 51 2.42 -24.87 -5.45
N LEU A 52 2.66 -26.05 -6.03
CA LEU A 52 3.32 -26.18 -7.33
C LEU A 52 2.46 -25.70 -8.50
N LEU A 53 1.17 -26.09 -8.55
CA LEU A 53 0.24 -25.59 -9.58
C LEU A 53 0.14 -24.07 -9.52
N HIS A 54 0.10 -23.50 -8.31
CA HIS A 54 0.04 -22.06 -8.14
C HIS A 54 1.32 -21.35 -8.62
N LEU A 55 2.49 -21.95 -8.44
CA LEU A 55 3.73 -21.44 -9.05
C LEU A 55 3.71 -21.44 -10.58
N LEU A 56 2.86 -22.26 -11.20
CA LEU A 56 2.78 -22.41 -12.66
C LEU A 56 1.61 -21.64 -13.29
N GLU A 57 0.50 -21.45 -12.56
CA GLU A 57 -0.77 -20.98 -13.10
C GLU A 57 -1.09 -19.51 -12.78
N LEU A 58 -0.45 -18.91 -11.78
CA LEU A 58 -0.87 -17.61 -11.26
C LEU A 58 -0.36 -16.42 -12.08
N ASP A 59 -1.24 -15.42 -12.24
CA ASP A 59 -0.87 -14.08 -12.69
C ASP A 59 -0.20 -13.32 -11.53
N ASP A 60 0.62 -12.32 -11.86
CA ASP A 60 1.29 -11.44 -10.90
C ASP A 60 0.28 -10.84 -9.88
N ARG A 61 -0.94 -10.52 -10.32
CA ARG A 61 -2.00 -10.00 -9.44
C ARG A 61 -2.36 -10.94 -8.29
N ASP A 62 -2.36 -12.24 -8.53
CA ASP A 62 -2.74 -13.25 -7.54
C ASP A 62 -1.65 -13.48 -6.48
N TYR A 63 -0.40 -13.12 -6.80
CA TYR A 63 0.69 -12.97 -5.82
C TYR A 63 0.64 -11.65 -5.03
N GLY A 64 -0.41 -10.88 -5.23
CA GLY A 64 -0.50 -9.52 -4.70
C GLY A 64 0.58 -8.60 -5.27
N VAL A 65 1.07 -8.89 -6.50
CA VAL A 65 1.91 -7.95 -7.26
C VAL A 65 1.02 -6.87 -7.85
N LEU A 66 1.21 -5.64 -7.38
CA LEU A 66 0.38 -4.51 -7.79
C LEU A 66 1.00 -3.72 -8.94
N ALA A 67 2.32 -3.78 -9.03
CA ALA A 67 3.10 -3.23 -10.13
C ALA A 67 4.45 -3.92 -10.11
N SER A 68 4.90 -4.44 -11.26
CA SER A 68 6.32 -4.61 -11.53
C SER A 68 6.82 -3.29 -12.09
N THR A 69 7.83 -2.70 -11.44
CA THR A 69 8.62 -1.64 -12.07
C THR A 69 10.04 -2.18 -12.16
N SER A 70 10.32 -2.83 -13.27
CA SER A 70 11.65 -3.13 -13.76
C SER A 70 12.35 -1.85 -14.21
N ASP A 71 13.68 -1.89 -14.37
CA ASP A 71 14.42 -0.82 -15.05
C ASP A 71 13.92 -0.57 -16.50
N VAL A 72 13.15 -1.52 -17.07
CA VAL A 72 12.50 -1.35 -18.37
C VAL A 72 11.26 -0.45 -18.26
N ASP A 73 10.56 -0.45 -17.13
CA ASP A 73 9.35 0.37 -16.93
C ASP A 73 9.68 1.87 -16.81
N ASP A 74 10.87 2.21 -16.30
CA ASP A 74 11.40 3.58 -16.33
C ASP A 74 11.75 4.05 -17.76
N VAL A 75 12.00 3.10 -18.68
CA VAL A 75 12.34 3.37 -20.08
C VAL A 75 11.09 3.39 -20.98
N THR A 76 10.04 2.65 -20.64
CA THR A 76 8.84 2.47 -21.49
C THR A 76 7.73 3.49 -21.27
N GLY A 77 7.82 4.36 -20.27
CA GLY A 77 6.87 5.46 -20.05
C GLY A 77 5.56 5.05 -19.36
N LYS A 78 4.51 5.87 -19.51
CA LYS A 78 3.23 5.77 -18.77
C LYS A 78 2.66 4.35 -18.81
N PHE A 79 2.33 3.80 -17.64
CA PHE A 79 1.60 2.54 -17.53
C PHE A 79 0.18 2.84 -17.03
N SER A 80 -0.82 2.58 -17.89
CA SER A 80 -2.22 2.69 -17.52
C SER A 80 -2.64 1.47 -16.73
N ILE A 81 -3.22 1.69 -15.54
CA ILE A 81 -3.73 0.58 -14.74
C ILE A 81 -5.18 0.29 -15.11
N SER A 82 -5.56 -0.98 -15.10
CA SER A 82 -6.95 -1.41 -15.30
C SER A 82 -7.89 -0.74 -14.29
N ASP A 83 -9.11 -0.49 -14.76
CA ASP A 83 -10.34 -0.12 -14.05
C ASP A 83 -10.61 -0.89 -12.74
N LYS A 84 -10.03 -2.08 -12.56
CA LYS A 84 -10.18 -2.92 -11.36
C LYS A 84 -9.07 -2.75 -10.32
N PHE A 85 -8.14 -1.82 -10.54
CA PHE A 85 -6.99 -1.64 -9.64
C PHE A 85 -7.37 -1.06 -8.29
N LEU A 86 -8.28 -0.09 -8.27
CA LEU A 86 -8.66 0.59 -7.05
C LEU A 86 -9.60 -0.30 -6.24
N PRO A 87 -9.27 -0.61 -4.97
CA PRO A 87 -10.23 -1.21 -4.08
C PRO A 87 -11.47 -0.32 -3.87
N PRO A 88 -12.52 -0.83 -3.18
CA PRO A 88 -13.64 -0.01 -2.78
C PRO A 88 -13.20 1.23 -1.99
N ARG A 89 -13.93 2.33 -2.18
CA ARG A 89 -13.69 3.57 -1.44
C ARG A 89 -14.04 3.39 0.04
N VAL A 90 -13.20 3.92 0.92
CA VAL A 90 -13.47 3.91 2.35
C VAL A 90 -14.44 5.06 2.67
N HIS A 91 -15.58 4.74 3.28
CA HIS A 91 -16.63 5.71 3.61
C HIS A 91 -16.35 6.53 4.89
N ASP A 92 -15.40 6.11 5.72
CA ASP A 92 -15.07 6.75 6.99
C ASP A 92 -14.30 8.08 6.87
N PHE A 93 -14.11 8.55 5.63
CA PHE A 93 -13.35 9.76 5.32
C PHE A 93 -14.14 10.58 4.30
N ASP A 94 -14.46 11.83 4.64
CA ASP A 94 -15.02 12.81 3.70
C ASP A 94 -13.99 13.07 2.60
N SER A 95 -14.10 12.28 1.56
CA SER A 95 -13.18 12.24 0.45
C SER A 95 -13.67 13.25 -0.58
N ASP A 96 -12.86 14.27 -0.86
CA ASP A 96 -13.12 15.20 -1.95
C ASP A 96 -12.88 14.56 -3.33
N LEU A 97 -12.26 13.38 -3.40
CA LEU A 97 -11.97 12.72 -4.67
C LEU A 97 -13.29 12.40 -5.41
N GLY A 98 -13.45 12.88 -6.64
CA GLY A 98 -14.59 12.48 -7.49
C GLY A 98 -14.54 10.98 -7.84
N ALA A 99 -15.60 10.44 -8.43
CA ALA A 99 -15.53 9.11 -9.02
C ALA A 99 -14.47 9.11 -10.15
N ILE A 100 -13.51 8.18 -10.10
CA ILE A 100 -12.45 8.04 -11.11
C ILE A 100 -12.93 7.06 -12.17
N GLU A 101 -12.88 7.46 -13.43
CA GLU A 101 -13.17 6.61 -14.59
C GLU A 101 -11.88 6.02 -15.18
N HIS A 102 -10.80 6.82 -15.23
CA HIS A 102 -9.51 6.39 -15.75
C HIS A 102 -8.35 6.87 -14.87
N LEU A 103 -7.32 6.04 -14.71
CA LEU A 103 -6.14 6.34 -13.89
C LEU A 103 -4.85 5.95 -14.62
N ASP A 104 -4.01 6.95 -14.88
CA ASP A 104 -2.70 6.78 -15.48
C ASP A 104 -1.59 6.97 -14.43
N ILE A 105 -0.67 6.02 -14.32
CA ILE A 105 0.59 6.20 -13.58
C ILE A 105 1.63 6.79 -14.52
N HIS A 106 2.18 7.96 -14.15
CA HIS A 106 3.26 8.59 -14.91
C HIS A 106 4.63 8.19 -14.43
N ALA A 107 4.84 8.14 -13.12
CA ALA A 107 6.15 7.88 -12.54
C ALA A 107 6.04 7.32 -11.13
N LEU A 108 6.98 6.42 -10.79
CA LEU A 108 7.30 6.05 -9.42
C LEU A 108 8.17 7.16 -8.81
N LEU A 109 7.66 7.86 -7.81
CA LEU A 109 8.37 8.97 -7.15
C LEU A 109 9.30 8.46 -6.06
N PHE A 110 8.84 7.46 -5.30
CA PHE A 110 9.59 6.92 -4.18
C PHE A 110 9.09 5.53 -3.82
N ARG A 111 10.01 4.64 -3.45
CA ARG A 111 9.70 3.34 -2.87
C ARG A 111 10.41 3.22 -1.53
N ARG A 112 9.64 3.16 -0.45
CA ARG A 112 10.21 2.82 0.86
C ARG A 112 10.18 1.32 1.08
N ARG A 113 11.37 0.73 1.20
CA ARG A 113 11.52 -0.53 1.94
C ARG A 113 11.67 -0.13 3.42
N SER A 114 10.81 -0.68 4.27
CA SER A 114 10.95 -0.67 5.73
C SER A 114 11.04 0.70 6.46
N SER A 115 9.89 1.34 6.66
CA SER A 115 9.64 1.94 7.99
C SER A 115 8.18 1.76 8.36
N PHE A 116 7.93 1.28 9.58
CA PHE A 116 6.57 1.04 10.07
C PHE A 116 5.76 0.09 9.17
N ASP A 117 6.44 -0.85 8.51
CA ASP A 117 5.83 -2.01 7.84
C ASP A 117 4.88 -1.70 6.68
N ARG A 118 4.97 -0.49 6.15
CA ARG A 118 4.38 -0.13 4.86
C ARG A 118 5.47 -0.18 3.80
N ALA A 119 5.39 -1.16 2.92
CA ALA A 119 5.99 -1.02 1.60
C ALA A 119 5.13 0.01 0.84
N THR A 120 5.43 1.29 1.05
CA THR A 120 4.72 2.38 0.38
C THR A 120 5.48 2.74 -0.89
N SER A 121 4.82 2.57 -2.02
CA SER A 121 5.25 3.20 -3.26
C SER A 121 4.41 4.44 -3.47
N ALA A 122 5.07 5.56 -3.74
CA ALA A 122 4.44 6.83 -4.08
C ALA A 122 4.58 7.05 -5.59
N PHE A 123 3.49 7.47 -6.21
CA PHE A 123 3.37 7.66 -7.64
C PHE A 123 2.85 9.06 -7.93
N ARG A 124 3.25 9.57 -9.09
CA ARG A 124 2.57 10.66 -9.77
C ARG A 124 1.55 10.07 -10.71
N VAL A 125 0.29 10.44 -10.53
CA VAL A 125 -0.81 9.88 -11.32
C VAL A 125 -1.70 10.97 -11.86
N THR A 126 -2.40 10.65 -12.92
CA THR A 126 -3.47 11.47 -13.44
C THR A 126 -4.76 10.68 -13.46
N ALA A 127 -5.82 11.27 -12.91
CA ALA A 127 -7.13 10.68 -12.90
C ALA A 127 -8.10 11.50 -13.76
N THR A 128 -8.86 10.80 -14.59
CA THR A 128 -10.03 11.34 -15.30
C THR A 128 -11.25 11.03 -14.46
N HIS A 129 -12.02 12.07 -14.14
CA HIS A 129 -13.21 11.93 -13.30
C HIS A 129 -14.46 11.74 -14.14
N ALA A 130 -15.36 10.86 -13.67
CA ALA A 130 -16.66 10.69 -14.28
C ALA A 130 -17.44 12.02 -14.22
N PRO A 131 -18.18 12.40 -15.28
CA PRO A 131 -18.93 13.64 -15.29
C PRO A 131 -19.96 13.66 -14.16
N VAL A 132 -19.92 14.71 -13.35
CA VAL A 132 -20.83 14.83 -12.21
C VAL A 132 -22.23 15.25 -12.70
N GLY A 133 -23.24 14.42 -12.42
CA GLY A 133 -24.64 14.81 -12.57
C GLY A 133 -24.94 16.09 -11.79
N SER A 134 -25.51 17.07 -12.47
CA SER A 134 -25.68 18.47 -12.08
C SER A 134 -25.97 18.82 -10.60
N ALA A 135 -25.41 19.98 -10.20
CA ALA A 135 -25.83 20.90 -9.13
C ALA A 135 -25.40 20.59 -7.67
N SER A 136 -24.10 20.57 -7.40
CA SER A 136 -23.46 21.11 -6.17
C SER A 136 -22.02 20.61 -5.95
N ALA A 137 -21.53 19.68 -6.76
CA ALA A 137 -20.16 19.20 -6.65
C ALA A 137 -19.17 20.19 -7.28
N LYS A 138 -18.00 20.36 -6.65
CA LYS A 138 -16.85 21.08 -7.23
C LYS A 138 -16.65 20.62 -8.67
N SER A 139 -16.56 21.56 -9.61
CA SER A 139 -16.15 21.27 -10.98
C SER A 139 -14.69 20.84 -10.95
N TYR A 140 -14.45 19.54 -11.08
CA TYR A 140 -13.10 19.04 -11.34
C TYR A 140 -12.76 19.30 -12.81
N PRO A 141 -11.54 19.74 -13.14
CA PRO A 141 -11.02 19.59 -14.50
C PRO A 141 -11.25 18.16 -14.98
N SER A 142 -11.49 17.97 -16.28
CA SER A 142 -11.72 16.63 -16.86
C SER A 142 -10.60 15.65 -16.50
N GLN A 143 -9.39 16.17 -16.26
CA GLN A 143 -8.21 15.42 -15.90
C GLN A 143 -7.46 16.15 -14.77
N CYS A 144 -7.20 15.46 -13.65
CA CYS A 144 -6.53 16.02 -12.47
C CYS A 144 -5.28 15.21 -12.13
N GLU A 145 -4.22 15.90 -11.70
CA GLU A 145 -2.98 15.26 -11.24
C GLU A 145 -3.00 15.09 -9.72
N TYR A 146 -2.53 13.92 -9.24
CA TYR A 146 -2.51 13.57 -7.82
C TYR A 146 -1.19 12.89 -7.44
N GLY A 147 -0.79 13.08 -6.18
CA GLY A 147 0.11 12.13 -5.53
C GLY A 147 -0.70 10.89 -5.14
N MET A 148 -0.19 9.69 -5.41
CA MET A 148 -0.85 8.45 -5.01
C MET A 148 0.11 7.54 -4.27
N THR A 149 -0.31 7.01 -3.12
CA THR A 149 0.47 5.97 -2.43
C THR A 149 -0.26 4.65 -2.45
N VAL A 150 0.46 3.57 -2.71
CA VAL A 150 -0.03 2.20 -2.67
C VAL A 150 0.73 1.45 -1.58
N ALA A 151 0.01 0.79 -0.67
CA ALA A 151 0.60 0.03 0.43
C ALA A 151 -0.29 -1.12 0.90
N TRP A 152 0.34 -2.15 1.48
CA TRP A 152 -0.35 -3.19 2.25
C TRP A 152 -0.44 -2.78 3.71
N VAL A 153 -1.64 -2.50 4.18
CA VAL A 153 -1.93 -2.02 5.55
C VAL A 153 -2.38 -3.17 6.43
N GLU A 154 -1.79 -3.28 7.60
CA GLU A 154 -2.15 -4.24 8.64
C GLU A 154 -3.37 -3.78 9.42
N GLN A 155 -4.26 -4.71 9.76
CA GLN A 155 -5.51 -4.41 10.46
C GLN A 155 -5.25 -3.81 11.86
N SER A 156 -4.30 -4.36 12.60
CA SER A 156 -3.95 -3.90 13.97
C SER A 156 -3.54 -2.43 14.02
N ARG A 157 -2.96 -1.90 12.93
CA ARG A 157 -2.49 -0.50 12.84
C ARG A 157 -3.54 0.45 12.30
N LEU A 158 -4.64 -0.07 11.76
CA LEU A 158 -5.61 0.74 11.05
C LEU A 158 -6.17 1.88 11.90
N ALA A 159 -6.54 1.59 13.16
CA ALA A 159 -7.15 2.57 14.05
C ALA A 159 -6.28 3.82 14.24
N GLY A 160 -5.01 3.64 14.63
CA GLY A 160 -4.10 4.77 14.81
C GLY A 160 -3.84 5.55 13.52
N CYS A 161 -3.87 4.86 12.37
CA CYS A 161 -3.70 5.49 11.06
C CYS A 161 -4.91 6.32 10.65
N LEU A 162 -6.13 5.83 10.93
CA LEU A 162 -7.36 6.57 10.71
C LEU A 162 -7.43 7.79 11.63
N ASP A 163 -7.07 7.63 12.90
CA ASP A 163 -7.04 8.74 13.86
C ASP A 163 -6.07 9.84 13.41
N LEU A 164 -4.87 9.46 12.94
CA LEU A 164 -3.92 10.43 12.39
C LEU A 164 -4.50 11.16 11.18
N ARG A 165 -5.12 10.44 10.24
CA ARG A 165 -5.75 11.05 9.05
C ARG A 165 -6.89 11.99 9.40
N LYS A 166 -7.75 11.59 10.35
CA LYS A 166 -8.85 12.43 10.85
C LYS A 166 -8.31 13.70 11.50
N LYS A 167 -7.26 13.60 12.33
CA LYS A 167 -6.58 14.76 12.90
C LYS A 167 -6.00 15.68 11.83
N MET A 168 -5.30 15.12 10.84
CA MET A 168 -4.76 15.91 9.72
C MET A 168 -5.85 16.59 8.90
N HIS A 169 -6.99 15.93 8.68
CA HIS A 169 -8.09 16.50 7.92
C HIS A 169 -8.84 17.60 8.69
N ALA A 170 -8.98 17.45 10.02
CA ALA A 170 -9.62 18.43 10.89
C ALA A 170 -8.72 19.62 11.25
N ALA A 171 -7.40 19.48 11.13
CA ALA A 171 -6.45 20.53 11.48
C ALA A 171 -6.56 21.73 10.53
N PRO A 172 -6.43 22.98 11.05
CA PRO A 172 -6.43 24.17 10.22
C PRO A 172 -5.22 24.17 9.28
N ARG A 173 -5.34 24.79 8.11
CA ARG A 173 -4.27 24.82 7.08
C ARG A 173 -2.95 25.43 7.58
N SER A 174 -2.99 26.30 8.58
CA SER A 174 -1.80 26.84 9.25
C SER A 174 -0.99 25.77 9.97
N GLU A 175 -1.64 24.74 10.52
CA GLU A 175 -1.00 23.63 11.25
C GLU A 175 -0.60 22.46 10.34
N THR A 176 -1.13 22.42 9.11
CA THR A 176 -0.78 21.41 8.10
C THR A 176 0.05 21.99 6.97
N GLN A 177 0.68 23.14 7.16
CA GLN A 177 1.43 23.79 6.09
C GLN A 177 2.57 22.89 5.61
N GLY A 178 2.69 22.73 4.29
CA GLY A 178 3.66 21.82 3.67
C GLY A 178 3.24 20.34 3.67
N LEU A 179 2.07 19.99 4.23
CA LEU A 179 1.47 18.66 4.09
C LEU A 179 0.41 18.66 3.00
N SER A 180 0.53 17.74 2.05
CA SER A 180 -0.49 17.53 1.01
C SER A 180 -1.77 16.96 1.62
N ARG A 181 -2.93 17.46 1.16
CA ARG A 181 -4.24 17.02 1.65
C ARG A 181 -4.55 15.63 1.11
N ILE A 182 -5.01 14.73 1.97
CA ILE A 182 -5.60 13.47 1.53
C ILE A 182 -6.96 13.77 0.94
N VAL A 183 -7.13 13.45 -0.34
CA VAL A 183 -8.39 13.68 -1.07
C VAL A 183 -9.20 12.41 -1.24
N GLY A 184 -8.59 11.22 -1.14
CA GLY A 184 -9.33 9.97 -1.18
C GLY A 184 -8.56 8.75 -0.67
N VAL A 185 -9.30 7.77 -0.17
CA VAL A 185 -8.76 6.50 0.37
C VAL A 185 -9.59 5.35 -0.18
N HIS A 186 -8.92 4.37 -0.77
CA HIS A 186 -9.47 3.11 -1.25
C HIS A 186 -8.82 1.98 -0.48
N ARG A 187 -9.62 1.02 0.02
CA ARG A 187 -9.08 -0.13 0.77
C ARG A 187 -9.85 -1.40 0.45
N GLY A 188 -9.10 -2.48 0.24
CA GLY A 188 -9.65 -3.83 0.05
C GLY A 188 -10.12 -4.44 1.38
N ALA A 189 -10.62 -5.67 1.29
CA ALA A 189 -10.88 -6.48 2.47
C ALA A 189 -9.57 -6.89 3.16
N PHE A 190 -9.58 -6.97 4.48
CA PHE A 190 -8.48 -7.54 5.25
C PHE A 190 -8.46 -9.06 5.09
N ARG A 191 -7.28 -9.59 4.75
CA ARG A 191 -7.07 -11.03 4.57
C ARG A 191 -5.74 -11.45 5.19
N ILE A 192 -5.73 -12.63 5.79
CA ILE A 192 -4.54 -13.24 6.42
C ILE A 192 -3.61 -13.78 5.33
N LEU A 193 -4.19 -14.52 4.37
CA LEU A 193 -3.48 -15.18 3.29
C LEU A 193 -3.93 -14.64 1.93
N PRO A 194 -3.09 -14.82 0.88
CA PRO A 194 -3.56 -14.74 -0.50
C PRO A 194 -4.78 -15.64 -0.72
N ASP A 195 -5.69 -15.20 -1.58
CA ASP A 195 -6.95 -15.88 -1.91
C ASP A 195 -6.80 -17.32 -2.40
N PHE A 196 -5.59 -17.69 -2.81
CA PHE A 196 -5.28 -18.98 -3.40
C PHE A 196 -4.85 -20.04 -2.37
N LEU A 197 -4.30 -19.60 -1.23
CA LEU A 197 -4.07 -20.49 -0.09
C LEU A 197 -5.40 -20.75 0.59
N PRO A 198 -5.67 -21.98 1.03
CA PRO A 198 -6.93 -22.28 1.66
C PRO A 198 -6.98 -21.70 3.08
N ASP A 199 -8.19 -21.47 3.57
CA ASP A 199 -8.43 -20.89 4.90
C ASP A 199 -7.94 -21.78 6.06
N ASP A 200 -7.65 -23.07 5.80
CA ASP A 200 -7.12 -24.01 6.78
C ASP A 200 -5.59 -23.98 6.91
N GLU A 201 -4.88 -23.28 6.03
CA GLU A 201 -3.46 -23.00 6.25
C GLU A 201 -3.31 -21.88 7.30
N VAL A 202 -2.61 -22.20 8.38
CA VAL A 202 -2.40 -21.27 9.49
C VAL A 202 -0.93 -20.94 9.56
N PHE A 203 -0.62 -19.65 9.41
CA PHE A 203 0.69 -19.10 9.72
C PHE A 203 0.56 -18.37 11.06
N GLU A 204 1.27 -18.83 12.09
CA GLU A 204 1.21 -18.20 13.41
C GLU A 204 1.77 -16.78 13.38
N GLY A 205 1.09 -15.85 14.04
CA GLY A 205 1.55 -14.47 14.21
C GLY A 205 1.42 -13.59 12.95
N ILE A 206 0.75 -14.07 11.89
CA ILE A 206 0.42 -13.21 10.75
C ILE A 206 -0.86 -12.43 11.01
N GLU A 207 -0.79 -11.12 10.80
CA GLU A 207 -1.92 -10.21 10.97
C GLU A 207 -2.62 -9.98 9.62
N PRO A 208 -3.96 -9.86 9.58
CA PRO A 208 -4.68 -9.55 8.35
C PRO A 208 -4.22 -8.24 7.72
N ARG A 209 -4.08 -8.22 6.39
CA ARG A 209 -3.67 -7.05 5.62
C ARG A 209 -4.64 -6.75 4.49
N ALA A 210 -4.75 -5.48 4.12
CA ALA A 210 -5.53 -5.03 2.99
C ALA A 210 -4.68 -4.12 2.10
N LEU A 211 -4.91 -4.21 0.79
CA LEU A 211 -4.42 -3.22 -0.15
C LEU A 211 -5.07 -1.87 0.17
N GLU A 212 -4.26 -0.85 0.37
CA GLU A 212 -4.72 0.53 0.52
C GLU A 212 -4.07 1.42 -0.53
N VAL A 213 -4.91 2.23 -1.18
CA VAL A 213 -4.50 3.29 -2.11
C VAL A 213 -4.99 4.62 -1.55
N VAL A 214 -4.09 5.59 -1.43
CA VAL A 214 -4.39 6.92 -0.87
C VAL A 214 -3.99 7.98 -1.90
N PHE A 215 -4.91 8.89 -2.17
CA PHE A 215 -4.72 10.03 -3.06
C PHE A 215 -4.47 11.31 -2.27
N PHE A 216 -3.52 12.09 -2.76
CA PHE A 216 -3.06 13.36 -2.23
C PHE A 216 -3.27 14.44 -3.28
N GLU A 217 -3.79 15.58 -2.85
CA GLU A 217 -4.13 16.74 -3.70
C GLU A 217 -2.91 17.23 -4.50
N GLU A 218 -1.75 17.34 -3.85
CA GLU A 218 -0.50 17.73 -4.46
C GLU A 218 0.43 16.52 -4.64
N CYS A 219 1.15 16.48 -5.76
CA CYS A 219 2.21 15.50 -6.00
C CYS A 219 3.42 15.74 -5.09
N TYR A 220 4.10 14.65 -4.71
CA TYR A 220 5.35 14.74 -3.99
C TYR A 220 6.45 15.25 -4.93
N SER A 221 7.12 16.34 -4.53
CA SER A 221 8.37 16.76 -5.15
C SER A 221 9.55 16.16 -4.40
N THR A 222 10.56 15.72 -5.14
CA THR A 222 11.82 15.27 -4.57
C THR A 222 12.68 16.49 -4.21
N LEU A 223 13.54 16.37 -3.18
CA LEU A 223 14.34 17.52 -2.70
C LEU A 223 15.27 18.12 -3.79
N ASP A 224 15.74 17.29 -4.72
CA ASP A 224 16.53 17.67 -5.89
C ASP A 224 15.74 18.44 -6.95
N SER A 225 14.42 18.35 -6.95
CA SER A 225 13.55 19.11 -7.86
C SER A 225 13.19 20.51 -7.36
N VAL A 226 13.54 20.84 -6.11
CA VAL A 226 13.23 22.13 -5.48
C VAL A 226 14.09 23.24 -6.08
N GLN A 227 13.46 24.16 -6.82
CA GLN A 227 14.16 25.23 -7.56
C GLN A 227 14.37 26.51 -6.75
N ASP A 228 13.66 26.68 -5.63
CA ASP A 228 13.69 27.91 -4.85
C ASP A 228 13.54 27.70 -3.34
N THR A 229 13.88 28.75 -2.59
CA THR A 229 13.89 28.73 -1.12
C THR A 229 12.48 28.59 -0.54
N GLU A 230 11.44 29.07 -1.22
CA GLU A 230 10.06 28.99 -0.74
C GLU A 230 9.54 27.54 -0.81
N ALA A 231 9.82 26.85 -1.90
CA ALA A 231 9.54 25.43 -2.07
C ALA A 231 10.34 24.59 -1.06
N MET A 232 11.61 24.92 -0.80
CA MET A 232 12.39 24.25 0.26
C MET A 232 11.77 24.46 1.64
N ALA A 233 11.38 25.70 1.97
CA ALA A 233 10.73 26.02 3.24
C ALA A 233 9.41 25.25 3.41
N ARG A 234 8.61 25.12 2.34
CA ARG A 234 7.39 24.30 2.35
C ARG A 234 7.68 22.83 2.65
N VAL A 235 8.70 22.23 2.04
CA VAL A 235 9.09 20.84 2.33
C VAL A 235 9.51 20.68 3.79
N VAL A 236 10.34 21.61 4.31
CA VAL A 236 10.78 21.59 5.72
C VAL A 236 9.59 21.74 6.67
N LEU A 237 8.65 22.65 6.41
CA LEU A 237 7.41 22.80 7.18
C LEU A 237 6.58 21.51 7.19
N GLY A 238 6.46 20.85 6.03
CA GLY A 238 5.81 19.54 5.92
C GLY A 238 6.48 18.48 6.80
N VAL A 239 7.82 18.44 6.84
CA VAL A 239 8.57 17.52 7.72
C VAL A 239 8.32 17.83 9.20
N ILE A 240 8.32 19.12 9.57
CA ILE A 240 8.09 19.56 10.96
C ILE A 240 6.67 19.17 11.41
N HIS A 241 5.65 19.49 10.62
CA HIS A 241 4.26 19.18 10.94
C HIS A 241 3.95 17.68 10.82
N GLY A 242 4.61 16.97 9.91
CA GLY A 242 4.49 15.52 9.76
C GLY A 242 5.17 14.74 10.90
N LYS A 243 6.22 15.30 11.51
CA LYS A 243 6.85 14.77 12.73
C LYS A 243 6.08 15.19 13.98
N HIS A 244 4.85 14.70 14.14
CA HIS A 244 4.22 14.70 15.46
C HIS A 244 4.47 13.38 16.21
N PRO A 245 5.30 13.43 17.26
CA PRO A 245 5.00 12.75 18.50
C PRO A 245 4.91 13.79 19.61
N LYS A 246 3.69 14.20 19.97
CA LYS A 246 3.42 14.42 21.40
C LYS A 246 2.82 13.12 21.92
N THR A 247 3.65 12.11 22.08
CA THR A 247 3.46 11.21 23.22
C THR A 247 3.61 12.08 24.44
N THR A 248 2.48 12.47 25.03
CA THR A 248 2.45 12.95 26.40
C THR A 248 3.14 11.87 27.23
N SER A 249 4.35 12.15 27.72
CA SER A 249 4.95 11.38 28.80
C SER A 249 4.10 11.64 30.04
N ALA A 250 3.04 10.86 30.20
CA ALA A 250 2.30 10.74 31.44
C ALA A 250 2.38 9.27 31.89
N ALA A 251 3.61 8.81 32.11
CA ALA A 251 3.94 7.60 32.85
C ALA A 251 5.43 7.58 33.21
N LEU A 252 5.95 8.69 33.75
CA LEU A 252 7.00 8.58 34.76
C LEU A 252 6.23 8.56 36.08
N GLY A 253 5.80 7.37 36.45
CA GLY A 253 5.44 7.11 37.84
C GLY A 253 6.72 7.29 38.64
N ASP A 254 6.66 8.21 39.60
CA ASP A 254 7.62 8.27 40.69
C ASP A 254 7.77 6.87 41.28
N CYS A 255 8.99 6.35 41.28
CA CYS A 255 9.40 5.33 42.24
C CYS A 255 10.49 5.96 43.11
N PRO A 256 10.45 5.78 44.43
CA PRO A 256 11.58 6.12 45.29
C PRO A 256 12.84 5.32 44.92
#